data_AF-A0A1H6BVX6-F1
#
_entry.id   AF-A0A1H6BVX6-F1
#
_cell.length_a   1.000
_cell.length_b   1.000
_cell.length_c   1.000
_cell.angle_alpha   90.00
_cell.angle_beta   90.00
_cell.angle_gamma   90.00
#
_symmetry.space_group_name_H-M   'P 1'
#
loop_
_entity.id
_entity.type
_entity.pdbx_description
1 polymer ?
#
loop_
_entity_poly.entity_id
_entity_poly.type
_entity_poly.pdbx_seq_one_letter_code
_entity_poly.pdbx_strand_id
1 'polypeptide(L)'
;MIDPFETGDQNTETLRLLRQVGNSRDELGEKLARHEFLSLQRELRSEHAFRLDIDFGTAVVDVPRSNPDLSVSKKGLPVLPVPLGSIAWVANASSMPVIGILVEDAPNQELAGRLLGLLSEHHRAPFAKLFFICRDYTPVPLLGRYGFACHVSEEQNLDLVGRGLHKRFGVQQIRSLRTQAQIWSA
;
A
#
# COMPACT_ATOMS: atom_id res chain seq x y z
N MET A 1 23.12 -48.40 25.25
CA MET A 1 23.59 -48.14 23.89
C MET A 1 22.45 -47.41 23.23
N ILE A 2 22.54 -46.08 23.09
CA ILE A 2 21.46 -45.23 22.56
C ILE A 2 21.96 -44.75 21.20
N ASP A 3 21.26 -45.14 20.14
CA ASP A 3 21.63 -44.82 18.76
C ASP A 3 21.56 -43.31 18.50
N PRO A 4 22.64 -42.68 17.99
CA PRO A 4 22.70 -41.23 17.75
C PRO A 4 22.15 -40.80 16.37
N PHE A 5 21.40 -41.66 15.66
CA PHE A 5 21.04 -41.45 14.25
C PHE A 5 19.58 -41.02 13.98
N GLU A 6 18.66 -41.05 14.95
CA GLU A 6 17.24 -40.74 14.70
C GLU A 6 16.93 -39.23 14.62
N THR A 7 17.80 -38.35 15.13
CA THR A 7 17.57 -36.89 15.14
C THR A 7 17.85 -36.20 13.80
N GLY A 8 18.51 -36.88 12.85
CA GLY A 8 18.84 -36.33 11.53
C GLY A 8 17.66 -36.37 10.55
N ASP A 9 16.83 -37.41 10.62
CA ASP A 9 15.76 -37.64 9.64
C ASP A 9 14.52 -36.77 9.91
N GLN A 10 14.14 -36.62 11.18
CA GLN A 10 13.04 -35.73 11.61
C GLN A 10 13.29 -34.26 11.25
N ASN A 11 14.53 -33.79 11.33
CA ASN A 11 14.90 -32.44 10.93
C ASN A 11 14.80 -32.25 9.41
N THR A 12 15.12 -33.27 8.63
CA THR A 12 15.07 -33.23 7.16
C THR A 12 13.63 -33.26 6.66
N GLU A 13 12.77 -34.06 7.28
CA GLU A 13 11.33 -34.09 7.01
C GLU A 13 10.64 -32.78 7.40
N THR A 14 10.97 -32.23 8.58
CA THR A 14 10.47 -30.92 9.03
C THR A 14 10.89 -29.81 8.07
N LEU A 15 12.14 -29.80 7.60
CA LEU A 15 12.60 -28.82 6.61
C LEU A 15 11.91 -28.96 5.25
N ARG A 16 11.59 -30.19 4.82
CA ARG A 16 10.80 -30.44 3.60
C ARG A 16 9.38 -29.91 3.73
N LEU A 17 8.71 -30.19 4.85
CA LEU A 17 7.36 -29.68 5.12
C LEU A 17 7.34 -28.15 5.18
N LEU A 18 8.33 -27.53 5.83
CA LEU A 18 8.46 -26.07 5.87
C LEU A 18 8.66 -25.47 4.46
N ARG A 19 9.46 -26.10 3.60
CA ARG A 19 9.60 -25.68 2.19
C ARG A 19 8.30 -25.86 1.42
N GLN A 20 7.59 -26.97 1.62
CA GLN A 20 6.32 -27.23 0.95
C GLN A 20 5.26 -26.20 1.36
N VAL A 21 5.15 -25.89 2.65
CA VAL A 21 4.25 -24.84 3.16
C VAL A 21 4.66 -23.47 2.61
N GLY A 22 5.96 -23.18 2.55
CA GLY A 22 6.48 -21.94 1.93
C GLY A 22 6.05 -21.81 0.48
N ASN A 23 6.30 -22.84 -0.34
CA ASN A 23 5.94 -22.84 -1.76
C ASN A 23 4.41 -22.72 -1.96
N SER A 24 3.60 -23.44 -1.17
CA SER A 24 2.15 -23.33 -1.25
C SER A 24 1.64 -21.94 -0.87
N ARG A 25 2.24 -21.31 0.15
CA ARG A 25 1.91 -19.94 0.56
C ARG A 25 2.24 -18.94 -0.56
N ASP A 26 3.39 -19.12 -1.19
CA ASP A 26 3.87 -18.23 -2.24
C ASP A 26 2.96 -18.32 -3.48
N GLU A 27 2.61 -19.54 -3.91
CA GLU A 27 1.65 -19.76 -5.01
C GLU A 27 0.25 -19.18 -4.72
N LEU A 28 -0.26 -19.38 -3.49
CA LEU A 28 -1.56 -18.84 -3.08
C LEU A 28 -1.54 -17.31 -3.05
N GLY A 29 -0.45 -16.71 -2.55
CA GLY A 29 -0.26 -15.27 -2.51
C GLY A 29 -0.30 -14.63 -3.89
N GLU A 30 0.42 -15.19 -4.86
CA GLU A 30 0.41 -14.71 -6.24
C GLU A 30 -0.98 -14.83 -6.90
N LYS A 31 -1.68 -15.96 -6.67
CA LYS A 31 -3.04 -16.16 -7.21
C LYS A 31 -4.03 -15.15 -6.64
N LEU A 32 -3.96 -14.89 -5.33
CA LEU A 32 -4.80 -13.88 -4.68
C LEU A 32 -4.49 -12.48 -5.23
N ALA A 33 -3.23 -12.10 -5.29
CA ALA A 33 -2.82 -10.79 -5.83
C ALA A 33 -3.28 -10.59 -7.29
N ARG A 34 -3.22 -11.64 -8.11
CA ARG A 34 -3.74 -11.62 -9.48
C ARG A 34 -5.26 -11.43 -9.51
N HIS A 35 -6.00 -12.13 -8.65
CA HIS A 35 -7.45 -11.97 -8.56
C HIS A 35 -7.84 -10.55 -8.15
N GLU A 36 -7.19 -10.00 -7.13
CA GLU A 36 -7.39 -8.62 -6.67
C GLU A 36 -7.06 -7.62 -7.76
N PHE A 37 -5.96 -7.81 -8.49
CA PHE A 37 -5.58 -6.95 -9.60
C PHE A 37 -6.62 -6.98 -10.73
N LEU A 38 -7.16 -8.14 -11.10
CA LEU A 38 -8.22 -8.23 -12.11
C LEU A 38 -9.51 -7.54 -11.67
N SER A 39 -9.82 -7.55 -10.37
CA SER A 39 -10.95 -6.79 -9.81
C SER A 39 -10.70 -5.28 -9.89
N LEU A 40 -9.50 -4.83 -9.48
CA LEU A 40 -9.06 -3.44 -9.61
C LEU A 40 -9.15 -2.95 -11.05
N GLN A 41 -8.64 -3.73 -12.02
CA GLN A 41 -8.66 -3.35 -13.43
C GLN A 41 -10.09 -3.16 -13.96
N ARG A 42 -11.02 -4.04 -13.56
CA ARG A 42 -12.44 -3.93 -13.94
C ARG A 42 -13.06 -2.68 -13.35
N GLU A 43 -12.76 -2.39 -12.09
CA GLU A 43 -13.30 -1.25 -11.37
C GLU A 43 -12.78 0.08 -11.92
N LEU A 44 -11.47 0.20 -12.15
CA LEU A 44 -10.84 1.38 -12.75
C LEU A 44 -11.27 1.65 -14.20
N ARG A 45 -11.72 0.61 -14.92
CA ARG A 45 -12.29 0.75 -16.27
C ARG A 45 -13.78 1.08 -16.27
N SER A 46 -14.45 1.00 -15.13
CA SER A 46 -15.87 1.34 -15.02
C SER A 46 -16.06 2.86 -15.03
N GLU A 47 -17.24 3.31 -15.47
CA GLU A 47 -17.62 4.74 -15.43
C GLU A 47 -17.75 5.27 -13.99
N HIS A 48 -17.69 4.39 -12.99
CA HIS A 48 -17.96 4.69 -11.59
C HIS A 48 -16.81 4.27 -10.66
N ALA A 49 -15.58 4.23 -11.16
CA ALA A 49 -14.39 3.78 -10.42
C ALA A 49 -14.21 4.42 -9.03
N PHE A 50 -14.70 5.65 -8.84
CA PHE A 50 -14.59 6.41 -7.58
C PHE A 50 -15.93 6.63 -6.87
N ARG A 51 -17.02 5.99 -7.32
CA ARG A 51 -18.29 6.08 -6.59
C ARG A 51 -18.19 5.29 -5.29
N LEU A 52 -18.55 5.98 -4.20
CA LEU A 52 -18.88 5.37 -2.93
C LEU A 52 -20.33 4.91 -3.01
N ASP A 53 -20.56 3.66 -3.43
CA ASP A 53 -21.86 3.00 -3.26
C ASP A 53 -21.96 2.44 -1.83
N ILE A 54 -21.82 3.33 -0.84
CA ILE A 54 -22.04 3.00 0.56
C ILE A 54 -23.21 3.84 1.04
N ASP A 55 -24.33 3.17 1.30
CA ASP A 55 -25.45 3.75 2.05
C ASP A 55 -24.98 3.98 3.49
N PHE A 56 -24.44 5.16 3.76
CA PHE A 56 -24.29 5.62 5.12
C PHE A 56 -25.69 5.94 5.64
N GLY A 57 -26.23 5.08 6.50
CA GLY A 57 -27.37 5.45 7.33
C GLY A 57 -27.10 6.82 7.97
N THR A 58 -28.14 7.63 8.14
CA THR A 58 -28.13 9.07 8.52
C THR A 58 -27.57 9.39 9.92
N ALA A 59 -26.69 8.55 10.47
CA ALA A 59 -25.96 8.85 11.68
C ALA A 59 -24.86 9.87 11.37
N VAL A 60 -25.16 11.14 11.64
CA VAL A 60 -24.17 12.21 11.72
C VAL A 60 -23.28 11.91 12.92
N VAL A 61 -22.19 11.16 12.68
CA VAL A 61 -21.10 11.05 13.65
C VAL A 61 -20.32 12.35 13.53
N ASP A 62 -20.34 13.13 14.60
CA ASP A 62 -19.53 14.33 14.72
C ASP A 62 -18.06 13.90 14.58
N VAL A 63 -17.50 14.09 13.39
CA VAL A 63 -16.14 13.63 13.08
C VAL A 63 -15.25 14.48 13.96
N PRO A 64 -14.53 13.92 14.94
CA PRO A 64 -13.53 14.69 15.66
C PRO A 64 -12.61 15.22 14.56
N ARG A 65 -12.37 16.53 14.53
CA ARG A 65 -11.29 17.12 13.74
C ARG A 65 -9.98 16.60 14.31
N SER A 66 -9.71 15.32 14.09
CA SER A 66 -8.40 14.73 14.26
C SER A 66 -7.63 15.24 13.06
N ASN A 67 -7.19 16.50 13.13
CA ASN A 67 -5.86 16.79 12.63
C ASN A 67 -4.98 15.79 13.36
N PRO A 68 -4.42 14.75 12.71
CA PRO A 68 -3.39 13.98 13.37
C PRO A 68 -2.30 15.00 13.59
N ASP A 69 -2.28 15.58 14.78
CA ASP A 69 -1.38 16.65 15.11
C ASP A 69 0.00 16.07 14.86
N LEU A 70 0.63 16.51 13.77
CA LEU A 70 2.02 16.20 13.45
C LEU A 70 2.93 16.78 14.55
N SER A 71 2.35 17.35 15.63
CA SER A 71 2.95 17.57 16.93
C SER A 71 3.93 16.46 17.26
N VAL A 72 5.17 16.91 17.24
CA VAL A 72 6.36 16.12 17.27
C VAL A 72 6.46 15.50 18.66
N SER A 73 6.11 14.21 18.79
CA SER A 73 6.54 13.46 19.96
C SER A 73 8.06 13.41 19.94
N LYS A 74 8.69 14.06 20.93
CA LYS A 74 10.16 14.19 21.07
C LYS A 74 10.86 12.85 21.35
N LYS A 75 10.11 11.77 21.58
CA LYS A 75 10.61 10.40 21.66
C LYS A 75 10.26 9.70 20.36
N GLY A 76 11.28 9.28 19.62
CA GLY A 76 11.15 8.63 18.31
C GLY A 76 10.21 7.44 18.38
N LEU A 77 8.97 7.65 17.92
CA LEU A 77 8.02 6.57 17.69
C LEU A 77 8.56 5.69 16.57
N PRO A 78 8.36 4.36 16.63
CA PRO A 78 8.69 3.49 15.52
C PRO A 78 7.89 3.90 14.28
N VAL A 79 8.51 3.75 13.12
CA VAL A 79 7.86 3.98 11.83
C VAL A 79 6.66 3.04 11.70
N LEU A 80 5.51 3.60 11.33
CA LEU A 80 4.28 2.83 11.13
C LEU A 80 4.41 1.96 9.87
N PRO A 81 3.92 0.71 9.92
CA PRO A 81 3.99 -0.18 8.77
C PRO A 81 3.11 0.35 7.63
N VAL A 82 3.64 0.32 6.42
CA VAL A 82 2.90 0.62 5.19
C VAL A 82 2.62 -0.69 4.47
N PRO A 83 1.35 -1.01 4.14
CA PRO A 83 1.01 -2.22 3.39
C PRO A 83 1.49 -2.11 1.93
N LEU A 84 1.71 -3.26 1.30
CA LEU A 84 2.08 -3.36 -0.12
C LEU A 84 0.91 -3.06 -1.07
N GLY A 85 -0.32 -3.20 -0.58
CA GLY A 85 -1.54 -3.32 -1.38
C GLY A 85 -1.84 -4.78 -1.72
N SER A 86 -3.13 -5.13 -1.82
CA SER A 86 -3.59 -6.50 -2.06
C SER A 86 -3.31 -6.99 -3.48
N ILE A 87 -3.02 -6.08 -4.42
CA ILE A 87 -2.78 -6.39 -5.82
C ILE A 87 -1.36 -6.90 -6.11
N ALA A 88 -0.45 -6.89 -5.14
CA ALA A 88 0.94 -7.28 -5.33
C ALA A 88 1.36 -8.29 -4.27
N TRP A 89 2.23 -9.21 -4.66
CA TRP A 89 2.79 -10.21 -3.75
C TRP A 89 4.32 -10.22 -3.85
N VAL A 90 4.97 -10.24 -2.69
CA VAL A 90 6.41 -10.46 -2.56
C VAL A 90 6.68 -11.27 -1.29
N ALA A 91 7.72 -12.08 -1.29
CA ALA A 91 8.10 -12.89 -0.13
C ALA A 91 8.52 -12.05 1.10
N ASN A 92 9.11 -10.86 0.87
CA ASN A 92 9.55 -9.95 1.93
C ASN A 92 9.20 -8.48 1.60
N ALA A 93 8.01 -8.04 2.00
CA ALA A 93 7.56 -6.65 1.82
C ALA A 93 8.21 -5.69 2.83
N SER A 94 8.71 -6.20 3.95
CA SER A 94 9.25 -5.39 5.05
C SER A 94 10.49 -4.59 4.63
N SER A 95 11.35 -5.19 3.82
CA SER A 95 12.59 -4.56 3.31
C SER A 95 12.38 -3.59 2.16
N MET A 96 11.17 -3.50 1.59
CA MET A 96 10.92 -2.60 0.47
C MET A 96 10.91 -1.13 0.93
N PRO A 97 11.39 -0.19 0.10
CA PRO A 97 11.28 1.23 0.40
C PRO A 97 9.82 1.67 0.37
N VAL A 98 9.50 2.75 1.07
CA VAL A 98 8.19 3.39 0.99
C VAL A 98 8.29 4.61 0.08
N ILE A 99 7.45 4.64 -0.96
CA ILE A 99 7.39 5.74 -1.92
C ILE A 99 6.03 6.43 -1.82
N GLY A 100 6.06 7.74 -1.62
CA GLY A 100 4.90 8.61 -1.67
C GLY A 100 4.46 8.84 -3.11
N ILE A 101 3.17 8.73 -3.39
CA ILE A 101 2.55 9.03 -4.69
C ILE A 101 1.58 10.18 -4.47
N LEU A 102 1.92 11.37 -4.96
CA LEU A 102 1.01 12.51 -4.95
C LEU A 102 -0.06 12.29 -6.02
N VAL A 103 -1.30 12.20 -5.57
CA VAL A 103 -2.49 12.14 -6.42
C VAL A 103 -3.00 13.56 -6.60
N GLU A 104 -2.66 14.17 -7.73
CA GLU A 104 -3.15 15.50 -8.09
C GLU A 104 -4.59 15.46 -8.61
N ASP A 105 -5.28 16.60 -8.47
CA ASP A 105 -6.63 16.77 -9.00
C ASP A 105 -6.65 16.54 -10.51
N ALA A 106 -7.51 15.64 -10.95
CA ALA A 106 -7.73 15.29 -12.35
C ALA A 106 -9.17 14.78 -12.54
N PRO A 107 -9.74 14.87 -13.75
CA PRO A 107 -11.02 14.23 -14.06
C PRO A 107 -10.96 12.72 -13.76
N ASN A 108 -12.05 12.15 -13.25
CA ASN A 108 -12.11 10.74 -12.82
C ASN A 108 -11.55 9.77 -13.87
N GLN A 109 -11.91 9.92 -15.14
CA GLN A 109 -11.41 9.01 -16.18
C GLN A 109 -9.89 9.09 -16.37
N GLU A 110 -9.32 10.29 -16.28
CA GLU A 110 -7.87 10.49 -16.38
C GLU A 110 -7.16 9.96 -15.14
N LEU A 111 -7.68 10.24 -13.95
CA LEU A 111 -7.17 9.72 -12.69
C LEU A 111 -7.16 8.19 -12.67
N ALA A 112 -8.26 7.58 -13.12
CA ALA A 112 -8.39 6.13 -13.23
C ALA A 112 -7.35 5.53 -14.18
N GLY A 113 -7.13 6.16 -15.34
CA GLY A 113 -6.09 5.76 -16.29
C GLY A 113 -4.68 5.84 -15.70
N ARG A 114 -4.35 6.92 -14.99
CA ARG A 114 -3.05 7.11 -14.33
C ARG A 114 -2.82 6.08 -13.21
N LEU A 115 -3.82 5.86 -12.35
CA LEU A 115 -3.77 4.84 -11.31
C LEU A 115 -3.63 3.44 -11.92
N LEU A 116 -4.38 3.13 -12.96
CA LEU A 116 -4.29 1.85 -13.65
C LEU A 116 -2.87 1.61 -14.19
N GLY A 117 -2.24 2.62 -14.79
CA GLY A 117 -0.86 2.54 -15.26
C GLY A 117 0.12 2.22 -14.13
N LEU A 118 0.12 3.03 -13.07
CA LEU A 118 0.99 2.83 -11.91
C LEU A 118 0.79 1.47 -11.24
N LEU A 119 -0.47 1.10 -10.99
CA LEU A 119 -0.81 -0.14 -10.29
C LEU A 119 -0.56 -1.38 -11.15
N SER A 120 -0.61 -1.26 -12.48
CA SER A 120 -0.22 -2.34 -13.40
C SER A 120 1.29 -2.62 -13.33
N GLU A 121 2.11 -1.58 -13.31
CA GLU A 121 3.56 -1.73 -13.14
C GLU A 121 3.89 -2.30 -11.76
N HIS A 122 3.22 -1.79 -10.71
CA HIS A 122 3.39 -2.30 -9.34
C HIS A 122 2.97 -3.77 -9.19
N HIS A 123 1.87 -4.19 -9.84
CA HIS A 123 1.45 -5.60 -9.85
C HIS A 123 2.49 -6.49 -10.56
N ARG A 124 3.00 -6.03 -11.71
CA ARG A 124 3.94 -6.80 -12.53
C ARG A 124 5.31 -6.95 -11.87
N ALA A 125 5.83 -5.87 -11.29
CA ALA A 125 7.15 -5.82 -10.67
C ALA A 125 7.08 -4.91 -9.44
N PRO A 126 6.66 -5.43 -8.27
CA PRO A 126 6.55 -4.63 -7.05
C PRO A 126 7.91 -4.03 -6.69
N PHE A 127 8.01 -2.70 -6.68
CA PHE A 127 9.26 -1.98 -6.47
C PHE A 127 9.31 -1.20 -5.15
N ALA A 128 8.15 -0.90 -4.56
CA ALA A 128 8.04 -0.20 -3.28
C ALA A 128 6.70 -0.47 -2.59
N LYS A 129 6.60 -0.11 -1.32
CA LYS A 129 5.31 0.10 -0.66
C LYS A 129 4.80 1.49 -1.04
N LEU A 130 3.65 1.55 -1.70
CA LEU A 130 3.08 2.80 -2.19
C LEU A 130 2.25 3.47 -1.08
N PHE A 131 2.57 4.73 -0.79
CA PHE A 131 1.83 5.58 0.13
C PHE A 131 1.19 6.73 -0.65
N PHE A 132 -0.13 6.77 -0.75
CA PHE A 132 -0.82 7.78 -1.55
C PHE A 132 -1.06 9.07 -0.77
N ILE A 133 -0.76 10.21 -1.38
CA ILE A 133 -1.02 11.54 -0.84
C ILE A 133 -2.11 12.14 -1.71
N CYS A 134 -3.35 12.16 -1.20
CA CYS A 134 -4.51 12.58 -1.98
C CYS A 134 -4.84 14.04 -1.67
N ARG A 135 -5.11 14.83 -2.71
CA ARG A 135 -5.59 16.20 -2.57
C ARG A 135 -7.06 16.26 -2.14
N ASP A 136 -7.82 15.25 -2.53
CA ASP A 136 -9.22 15.09 -2.16
C ASP A 136 -9.50 13.66 -1.64
N TYR A 137 -10.76 13.41 -1.30
CA TYR A 137 -11.21 12.10 -0.84
C TYR A 137 -11.63 11.16 -1.98
N THR A 138 -11.65 11.63 -3.23
CA THR A 138 -12.15 10.87 -4.39
C THR A 138 -11.47 9.51 -4.57
N PRO A 139 -10.12 9.38 -4.53
CA PRO A 139 -9.46 8.09 -4.71
C PRO A 139 -9.44 7.22 -3.46
N VAL A 140 -9.73 7.78 -2.28
CA VAL A 140 -9.53 7.12 -0.97
C VAL A 140 -10.31 5.79 -0.85
N PRO A 141 -11.60 5.70 -1.23
CA PRO A 141 -12.36 4.45 -1.10
C PRO A 141 -11.78 3.32 -1.93
N LEU A 142 -11.39 3.63 -3.17
CA LEU A 142 -10.74 2.67 -4.06
C LEU A 142 -9.42 2.20 -3.45
N LEU A 143 -8.54 3.13 -3.06
CA LEU A 143 -7.23 2.80 -2.48
C LEU A 143 -7.37 1.97 -1.19
N GLY A 144 -8.35 2.31 -0.35
CA GLY A 144 -8.67 1.58 0.87
C GLY A 144 -9.15 0.15 0.62
N ARG A 145 -10.03 -0.07 -0.37
CA ARG A 145 -10.50 -1.42 -0.76
C ARG A 145 -9.34 -2.36 -1.12
N TYR A 146 -8.33 -1.83 -1.82
CA TYR A 146 -7.15 -2.61 -2.22
C TYR A 146 -6.00 -2.53 -1.21
N GLY A 147 -6.27 -2.08 0.02
CA GLY A 147 -5.33 -2.14 1.14
C GLY A 147 -4.12 -1.23 1.00
N PHE A 148 -4.22 -0.12 0.26
CA PHE A 148 -3.17 0.88 0.18
C PHE A 148 -3.27 1.88 1.33
N ALA A 149 -2.11 2.33 1.83
CA ALA A 149 -2.08 3.46 2.75
C ALA A 149 -2.27 4.76 1.96
N CYS A 150 -3.13 5.63 2.48
CA CYS A 150 -3.33 6.96 1.94
C CYS A 150 -3.43 8.01 3.04
N HIS A 151 -3.11 9.25 2.68
CA HIS A 151 -3.27 10.43 3.52
C HIS A 151 -3.87 11.55 2.67
N VAL A 152 -4.98 12.12 3.14
CA VAL A 152 -5.56 13.31 2.51
C VAL A 152 -4.89 14.55 3.09
N SER A 153 -4.35 15.40 2.23
CA SER A 153 -3.62 16.60 2.62
C SER A 153 -3.88 17.77 1.67
N GLU A 154 -4.53 18.80 2.20
CA GLU A 154 -4.70 20.10 1.54
C GLU A 154 -3.40 20.93 1.54
N GLU A 155 -2.41 20.58 2.37
CA GLU A 155 -1.14 21.30 2.49
C GLU A 155 -0.35 21.28 1.17
N GLN A 156 -0.11 22.45 0.58
CA GLN A 156 0.61 22.60 -0.68
C GLN A 156 2.12 22.51 -0.50
N ASN A 157 2.63 22.79 0.70
CA ASN A 157 4.04 22.66 1.03
C ASN A 157 4.46 21.18 1.15
N LEU A 158 4.87 20.61 0.01
CA LEU A 158 5.34 19.23 -0.09
C LEU A 158 6.54 18.93 0.82
N ASP A 159 7.31 19.94 1.18
CA ASP A 159 8.46 19.82 2.05
C ASP A 159 8.07 19.53 3.50
N LEU A 160 6.97 20.13 3.96
CA LEU A 160 6.36 19.85 5.25
C LEU A 160 5.72 18.45 5.26
N VAL A 161 4.93 18.14 4.23
CA VAL A 161 4.27 16.84 4.07
C VAL A 161 5.29 15.71 4.01
N GLY A 162 6.32 15.85 3.17
CA GLY A 162 7.40 14.86 3.01
C GLY A 162 8.14 14.60 4.31
N ARG A 163 8.54 15.65 5.05
CA ARG A 163 9.17 15.49 6.37
C ARG A 163 8.27 14.78 7.37
N GLY A 164 6.97 15.09 7.39
CA GLY A 164 5.99 14.43 8.26
C GLY A 164 5.84 12.94 7.94
N LEU A 165 5.66 12.63 6.66
CA LEU A 165 5.50 11.25 6.18
C LEU A 165 6.78 10.42 6.32
N HIS A 166 7.96 11.02 6.11
CA HIS A 166 9.22 10.35 6.35
C HIS A 166 9.36 9.92 7.81
N LYS A 167 9.09 10.82 8.75
CA LYS A 167 9.18 10.52 10.18
C LYS A 167 8.18 9.45 10.62
N ARG A 168 6.96 9.48 10.09
CA ARG A 168 5.87 8.60 10.55
C ARG A 168 5.78 7.26 9.82
N PHE A 169 6.07 7.25 8.53
CA PHE A 169 5.86 6.10 7.64
C PHE A 169 7.13 5.69 6.87
N GLY A 170 8.25 6.40 7.06
CA GLY A 170 9.52 6.07 6.39
C GLY A 170 9.50 6.35 4.89
N VAL A 171 8.62 7.25 4.43
CA VAL A 171 8.59 7.69 3.02
C VAL A 171 9.95 8.28 2.64
N GLN A 172 10.59 7.73 1.62
CA GLN A 172 11.93 8.15 1.18
C GLN A 172 11.87 9.19 0.04
N GLN A 173 10.83 9.12 -0.78
CA GLN A 173 10.63 10.02 -1.92
C GLN A 173 9.13 10.22 -2.15
N ILE A 174 8.75 11.36 -2.72
CA ILE A 174 7.41 11.58 -3.23
C ILE A 174 7.51 11.79 -4.74
N ARG A 175 6.64 11.13 -5.49
CA ARG A 175 6.51 11.25 -6.94
C ARG A 175 5.13 11.74 -7.33
N SER A 176 5.07 12.53 -8.40
CA SER A 176 3.82 12.94 -9.02
C SER A 176 3.17 11.73 -9.72
N LEU A 177 1.88 11.49 -9.49
CA LEU A 177 1.13 10.49 -10.25
C LEU A 177 0.99 10.93 -11.72
N ARG A 178 0.81 12.23 -11.95
CA ARG A 178 0.69 12.81 -13.29
C ARG A 178 1.96 12.69 -14.13
N THR A 179 3.11 13.12 -13.59
CA THR A 179 4.35 13.26 -14.37
C THR A 179 5.38 12.19 -14.08
N GLN A 180 5.16 11.36 -13.04
CA GLN A 180 6.11 10.37 -12.52
C GLN A 180 7.42 10.98 -11.98
N ALA A 181 7.55 12.31 -12.05
CA ALA A 181 8.72 13.03 -11.58
C ALA A 181 8.82 12.92 -10.06
N GLN A 182 10.06 12.79 -9.59
CA GLN A 182 10.35 12.95 -8.18
C GLN A 182 10.22 14.42 -7.80
N ILE A 183 9.28 14.72 -6.90
CA ILE A 183 8.97 16.07 -6.45
C ILE A 183 9.53 16.37 -5.06
N TRP A 184 9.93 15.33 -4.32
CA TRP A 184 10.56 15.45 -3.01
C TRP A 184 11.40 14.21 -2.67
N SER A 185 12.44 14.39 -1.84
CA SER A 185 13.31 13.35 -1.28
C SER A 185 13.65 13.67 0.17
N ALA A 186 13.77 12.63 1.00
CA ALA A 186 14.27 12.70 2.37
C ALA A 186 15.78 12.96 2.43
#